data_AF-A0A2S9FAB5-F1
#
_entry.id   AF-A0A2S9FAB5-F1
#
_cell.length_a   1.000
_cell.length_b   1.000
_cell.length_c   1.000
_cell.angle_alpha   90.00
_cell.angle_beta   90.00
_cell.angle_gamma   90.00
#
_symmetry.space_group_name_H-M   'P 1'
#
loop_
_entity.id
_entity.type
_entity.pdbx_description
1 polymer ?
#
loop_
_entity_poly.entity_id
_entity_poly.type
_entity_poly.pdbx_seq_one_letter_code
_entity_poly.pdbx_strand_id
1 'polypeptide(L)'
;CVGLTAGIAVWWGPPGSATAAVGAAAIAGAAALVDSPRNRVPLVLLVSALTGLAVLLGALTSAYSPVFVVVAGMWCFAASMLWALGGSAGLMGAAAAALLVTAPSVAPTLASTLGTCALAVAGGLLQATVIALWPPQRWRTQRAALITAYRTLAADARKLSAGAVVTDFVVDAEPLIALHEAFTMVDGRHPRRPAEYRSWYALPDRIAATLTDLAGIPRSGALSRVLAEAADTLGAIADTGRTGRVGTDVAINRFDSVAREVTGPESAAVQRLSRQLHEAVAMRLGDFVPTTPDAVRFRRPELRTSARSAVELMRSHLAWHSPVLRHAVRLGVAVAFGCAIERYAHAGQSHWIPLTILMVLRPETAHTYTRCVGRVAGNVAGMIVAFTVLLVLDPGVAISAGLAVLAIGIAFVVSGFGYVAVSAAVTAAA
;
A
#
# COMPACT_ATOMS: atom_id res chain seq x y z
N CYS A 1 3.39 14.52 14.30
CA CYS A 1 3.42 13.15 14.88
C CYS A 1 4.86 12.68 15.08
N VAL A 2 5.61 12.45 14.00
CA VAL A 2 7.00 11.94 14.09
C VAL A 2 7.91 12.82 14.96
N GLY A 3 7.79 14.15 14.88
CA GLY A 3 8.56 15.05 15.76
C GLY A 3 8.14 15.01 17.24
N LEU A 4 6.88 14.72 17.52
CA LEU A 4 6.38 14.60 18.89
C LEU A 4 6.81 13.27 19.53
N THR A 5 6.80 12.18 18.75
CA THR A 5 7.34 10.88 19.17
C THR A 5 8.86 10.92 19.33
N ALA A 6 9.57 11.65 18.46
CA ALA A 6 11.00 11.89 18.59
C ALA A 6 11.32 12.67 19.87
N GLY A 7 10.62 13.77 20.14
CA GLY A 7 10.82 14.59 21.33
C GLY A 7 10.60 13.81 22.64
N ILE A 8 9.53 13.02 22.71
CA ILE A 8 9.25 12.16 23.88
C ILE A 8 10.34 11.11 24.05
N ALA A 9 10.75 10.42 22.99
CA ALA A 9 11.75 9.37 23.07
C ALA A 9 13.17 9.91 23.37
N VAL A 10 13.51 11.12 22.93
CA VAL A 10 14.80 11.76 23.26
C VAL A 10 14.84 12.22 24.71
N TRP A 11 13.73 12.73 25.25
CA TRP A 11 13.69 13.27 26.62
C TRP A 11 13.45 12.22 27.70
N TRP A 12 12.65 11.19 27.40
CA TRP A 12 12.18 10.21 28.39
C TRP A 12 12.56 8.77 28.04
N GLY A 13 13.10 8.55 26.84
CA GLY A 13 13.34 7.22 26.31
C GLY A 13 14.74 6.69 26.61
N PRO A 14 14.89 5.36 26.70
CA PRO A 14 16.21 4.72 26.75
C PRO A 14 17.06 5.08 25.52
N PRO A 15 18.41 4.98 25.60
CA PRO A 15 19.29 5.21 24.45
C PRO A 15 18.90 4.28 23.28
N GLY A 16 18.68 4.86 22.09
CA GLY A 16 18.22 4.12 20.91
C GLY A 16 16.70 4.08 20.70
N SER A 17 15.91 4.49 21.69
CA SER A 17 14.45 4.48 21.55
C SER A 17 13.91 5.54 20.58
N ALA A 18 14.64 6.65 20.40
CA ALA A 18 14.26 7.70 19.46
C ALA A 18 14.29 7.24 18.00
N THR A 19 15.36 6.56 17.58
CA THR A 19 15.48 6.04 16.21
C THR A 19 14.44 4.95 15.94
N ALA A 20 14.21 4.06 16.91
CA ALA A 20 13.18 3.03 16.84
C ALA A 20 11.76 3.63 16.74
N ALA A 21 11.43 4.62 17.58
CA ALA A 21 10.13 5.27 17.60
C ALA A 21 9.85 6.09 16.33
N VAL A 22 10.85 6.85 15.88
CA VAL A 22 10.78 7.64 14.64
C VAL A 22 10.64 6.72 13.43
N GLY A 23 11.47 5.68 13.33
CA GLY A 23 11.40 4.73 12.22
C GLY A 23 10.08 3.96 12.20
N ALA A 24 9.58 3.50 13.35
CA ALA A 24 8.27 2.84 13.44
C ALA A 24 7.13 3.78 13.04
N ALA A 25 7.14 5.04 13.49
CA ALA A 25 6.15 6.05 13.11
C ALA A 25 6.22 6.40 11.61
N ALA A 26 7.42 6.50 11.04
CA ALA A 26 7.62 6.75 9.61
C ALA A 26 7.12 5.58 8.75
N ILE A 27 7.40 4.34 9.14
CA ILE A 27 6.94 3.13 8.45
C ILE A 27 5.41 3.02 8.54
N ALA A 28 4.83 3.26 9.72
CA ALA A 28 3.38 3.30 9.91
C ALA A 28 2.72 4.38 9.05
N GLY A 29 3.36 5.56 8.93
CA GLY A 29 2.91 6.65 8.06
C GLY A 29 2.98 6.29 6.58
N ALA A 30 4.09 5.71 6.13
CA ALA A 30 4.25 5.22 4.76
C ALA A 30 3.23 4.13 4.43
N ALA A 31 3.01 3.17 5.33
CA ALA A 31 2.02 2.11 5.18
C ALA A 31 0.59 2.65 5.07
N ALA A 32 0.29 3.75 5.74
CA ALA A 32 -1.00 4.42 5.62
C ALA A 32 -1.21 5.18 4.32
N LEU A 33 -0.11 5.58 3.65
CA LEU A 33 -0.13 6.22 2.34
C LEU A 33 -0.21 5.19 1.20
N VAL A 34 0.19 3.94 1.44
CA VAL A 34 -0.02 2.84 0.48
C VAL A 34 -1.52 2.62 0.31
N ASP A 35 -1.98 2.78 -0.93
CA ASP A 35 -3.39 2.91 -1.32
C ASP A 35 -4.23 1.65 -1.06
N SER A 36 -4.77 1.51 0.16
CA SER A 36 -5.91 0.62 0.42
C SER A 36 -7.04 1.39 1.13
N PRO A 37 -8.23 1.53 0.50
CA PRO A 37 -9.25 2.47 0.95
C PRO A 37 -10.09 2.03 2.16
N ARG A 38 -10.15 0.74 2.50
CA ARG A 38 -11.10 0.24 3.51
C ARG A 38 -10.47 -0.35 4.77
N ASN A 39 -9.15 -0.51 4.80
CA ASN A 39 -8.50 -1.28 5.86
C ASN A 39 -7.21 -0.65 6.45
N ARG A 40 -7.12 0.69 6.41
CA ARG A 40 -5.91 1.43 6.84
C ARG A 40 -5.60 1.25 8.33
N VAL A 41 -6.61 1.37 9.21
CA VAL A 41 -6.39 1.25 10.66
C VAL A 41 -5.84 -0.13 11.06
N PRO A 42 -6.50 -1.27 10.73
CA PRO A 42 -5.94 -2.59 11.04
C PRO A 42 -4.60 -2.88 10.35
N LEU A 43 -4.35 -2.35 9.14
CA LEU A 43 -3.04 -2.46 8.49
C LEU A 43 -1.98 -1.71 9.30
N VAL A 44 -2.24 -0.46 9.71
CA VAL A 44 -1.31 0.33 10.52
C VAL A 44 -1.09 -0.31 11.89
N LEU A 45 -2.12 -0.91 12.50
CA LEU A 45 -1.98 -1.69 13.74
C LEU A 45 -1.06 -2.89 13.55
N LEU A 46 -1.23 -3.66 12.47
CA LEU A 46 -0.39 -4.81 12.16
C LEU A 46 1.05 -4.38 11.89
N VAL A 47 1.26 -3.31 11.13
CA VAL A 47 2.58 -2.72 10.88
C VAL A 47 3.23 -2.26 12.19
N SER A 48 2.47 -1.62 13.07
CA SER A 48 2.96 -1.18 14.39
C SER A 48 3.35 -2.37 15.27
N ALA A 49 2.60 -3.48 15.20
CA ALA A 49 2.95 -4.71 15.88
C ALA A 49 4.21 -5.36 15.28
N LEU A 50 4.33 -5.37 13.96
CA LEU A 50 5.49 -5.92 13.24
C LEU A 50 6.78 -5.14 13.55
N THR A 51 6.72 -3.81 13.49
CA THR A 51 7.85 -2.94 13.83
C THR A 51 8.17 -3.00 15.32
N GLY A 52 7.16 -3.08 16.19
CA GLY A 52 7.35 -3.31 17.63
C GLY A 52 8.08 -4.61 17.93
N LEU A 53 7.68 -5.72 17.28
CA LEU A 53 8.34 -7.02 17.43
C LEU A 53 9.78 -7.01 16.91
N ALA A 54 10.03 -6.32 15.78
CA ALA A 54 11.38 -6.13 15.25
C ALA A 54 12.29 -5.40 16.26
N VAL A 55 11.79 -4.31 16.84
CA VAL A 55 12.52 -3.53 17.84
C VAL A 55 12.75 -4.34 19.11
N LEU A 56 11.75 -5.10 19.57
CA LEU A 56 11.87 -5.97 20.74
C LEU A 56 12.94 -7.04 20.55
N LEU A 57 12.92 -7.75 19.42
CA LEU A 57 13.91 -8.79 19.10
C LEU A 57 15.31 -8.21 18.94
N GLY A 58 15.44 -7.08 18.25
CA GLY A 58 16.72 -6.38 18.10
C GLY A 58 17.29 -5.95 19.47
N ALA A 59 16.46 -5.37 20.33
CA ALA A 59 16.87 -4.92 21.66
C ALA A 59 17.18 -6.08 22.62
N LEU A 60 16.48 -7.22 22.53
CA LEU A 60 16.76 -8.39 23.38
C LEU A 60 18.07 -9.11 22.99
N THR A 61 18.38 -9.12 21.69
CA THR A 61 19.52 -9.86 21.15
C THR A 61 20.77 -9.01 20.99
N SER A 62 20.65 -7.68 21.12
CA SER A 62 21.72 -6.70 20.87
C SER A 62 23.01 -6.97 21.65
N ALA A 63 22.95 -7.52 22.87
CA ALA A 63 24.12 -7.83 23.69
C ALA A 63 24.86 -9.12 23.30
N TYR A 64 24.18 -10.03 22.59
CA TYR A 64 24.73 -11.35 22.26
C TYR A 64 24.97 -11.44 20.76
N SER A 65 26.18 -11.06 20.30
CA SER A 65 26.54 -11.02 18.88
C SER A 65 26.14 -12.27 18.06
N PRO A 66 26.41 -13.52 18.48
CA PRO A 66 25.98 -14.69 17.70
C PRO A 66 24.45 -14.84 17.64
N VAL A 67 23.75 -14.52 18.74
CA VAL A 67 22.29 -14.59 18.78
C VAL A 67 21.67 -13.52 17.90
N PHE A 68 22.20 -12.29 17.94
CA PHE A 68 21.75 -11.19 17.09
C PHE A 68 21.85 -11.55 15.60
N VAL A 69 22.98 -12.12 15.17
CA VAL A 69 23.19 -12.54 13.77
C VAL A 69 22.16 -13.57 13.33
N VAL A 70 21.92 -14.59 14.15
CA VAL A 70 20.95 -15.65 13.85
C VAL A 70 19.52 -15.09 13.81
N VAL A 71 19.14 -14.25 14.78
CA VAL A 71 17.82 -13.63 14.85
C VAL A 71 17.60 -12.64 13.70
N ALA A 72 18.60 -11.84 13.33
CA ALA A 72 18.53 -10.95 12.18
C ALA A 72 18.34 -11.72 10.87
N GLY A 73 19.11 -12.80 10.65
CA GLY A 73 18.96 -13.67 9.48
C GLY A 73 17.57 -14.31 9.40
N MET A 74 17.07 -14.87 10.50
CA MET A 74 15.74 -15.47 10.56
C MET A 74 14.62 -14.43 10.38
N TRP A 75 14.77 -13.25 10.98
CA TRP A 75 13.81 -12.16 10.83
C TRP A 75 13.77 -11.65 9.40
N CYS A 76 14.92 -11.43 8.76
CA CYS A 76 15.00 -11.02 7.36
C CYS A 76 14.41 -12.07 6.42
N PHE A 77 14.65 -13.36 6.67
CA PHE A 77 14.01 -14.44 5.94
C PHE A 77 12.48 -14.40 6.07
N ALA A 78 11.97 -14.31 7.30
CA ALA A 78 10.53 -14.24 7.56
C ALA A 78 9.91 -12.96 6.96
N ALA A 79 10.59 -11.82 7.09
CA ALA A 79 10.18 -10.54 6.52
C ALA A 79 10.13 -10.58 4.98
N SER A 80 11.08 -11.27 4.34
CA SER A 80 11.07 -11.49 2.89
C SER A 80 9.92 -12.39 2.43
N MET A 81 9.46 -13.32 3.25
CA MET A 81 8.29 -14.13 2.91
C MET A 81 7.01 -13.30 2.77
N LEU A 82 6.92 -12.09 3.36
CA LEU A 82 5.78 -11.19 3.14
C LEU A 82 5.65 -10.76 1.67
N TRP A 83 6.68 -10.88 0.84
CA TRP A 83 6.57 -10.64 -0.61
C TRP A 83 5.65 -11.65 -1.31
N ALA A 84 5.42 -12.83 -0.73
CA ALA A 84 4.41 -13.78 -1.20
C ALA A 84 2.98 -13.21 -1.10
N LEU A 85 2.75 -12.30 -0.15
CA LEU A 85 1.47 -11.64 0.08
C LEU A 85 1.27 -10.39 -0.80
N GLY A 86 2.29 -9.98 -1.56
CA GLY A 86 2.27 -8.84 -2.46
C GLY A 86 3.38 -7.83 -2.20
N GLY A 87 3.59 -6.91 -3.15
CA GLY A 87 4.67 -5.92 -3.09
C GLY A 87 4.62 -5.03 -1.84
N SER A 88 3.45 -4.50 -1.51
CA SER A 88 3.27 -3.64 -0.33
C SER A 88 3.59 -4.34 0.98
N ALA A 89 3.20 -5.60 1.13
CA ALA A 89 3.49 -6.41 2.33
C ALA A 89 5.01 -6.67 2.47
N GLY A 90 5.67 -7.00 1.36
CA GLY A 90 7.12 -7.16 1.31
C GLY A 90 7.90 -5.88 1.65
N LEU A 91 7.40 -4.70 1.23
CA LEU A 91 7.99 -3.42 1.60
C LEU A 91 7.91 -3.12 3.10
N MET A 92 6.77 -3.43 3.72
CA MET A 92 6.61 -3.28 5.17
C MET A 92 7.52 -4.25 5.94
N GLY A 93 7.65 -5.49 5.45
CA GLY A 93 8.60 -6.47 5.99
C GLY A 93 10.06 -5.98 5.91
N ALA A 94 10.50 -5.49 4.76
CA ALA A 94 11.85 -4.96 4.59
C ALA A 94 12.14 -3.75 5.50
N ALA A 95 11.16 -2.87 5.68
CA ALA A 95 11.30 -1.72 6.57
C ALA A 95 11.38 -2.14 8.05
N ALA A 96 10.61 -3.15 8.46
CA ALA A 96 10.73 -3.73 9.80
C ALA A 96 12.07 -4.44 10.01
N ALA A 97 12.62 -5.09 8.97
CA ALA A 97 13.96 -5.68 9.03
C ALA A 97 15.07 -4.62 9.20
N ALA A 98 14.94 -3.47 8.55
CA ALA A 98 15.87 -2.36 8.73
C ALA A 98 15.91 -1.87 10.18
N LEU A 99 14.75 -1.76 10.85
CA LEU A 99 14.68 -1.39 12.28
C LEU A 99 15.39 -2.38 13.21
N LEU A 100 15.30 -3.68 12.93
CA LEU A 100 15.95 -4.70 13.75
C LEU A 100 17.47 -4.64 13.59
N VAL A 101 17.93 -4.45 12.35
CA VAL A 101 19.35 -4.40 12.01
C VAL A 101 20.03 -3.15 12.57
N THR A 102 19.34 -2.00 12.61
CA THR A 102 19.87 -0.76 13.19
C THR A 102 19.72 -0.68 14.71
N ALA A 103 19.28 -1.76 15.37
CA ALA A 103 19.14 -1.79 16.82
C ALA A 103 20.52 -1.56 17.48
N PRO A 104 20.65 -0.56 18.37
CA PRO A 104 21.92 -0.21 18.94
C PRO A 104 22.43 -1.31 19.89
N SER A 105 23.74 -1.49 19.92
CA SER A 105 24.44 -2.43 20.79
C SER A 105 24.50 -1.90 22.23
N VAL A 106 23.35 -1.85 22.90
CA VAL A 106 23.25 -1.49 24.33
C VAL A 106 22.89 -2.74 25.11
N ALA A 107 23.47 -2.90 26.30
CA ALA A 107 23.13 -4.00 27.20
C ALA A 107 21.63 -3.96 27.54
N PRO A 108 20.86 -5.03 27.28
CA PRO A 108 19.43 -5.04 27.49
C PRO A 108 19.13 -5.02 28.99
N THR A 109 18.38 -4.01 29.44
CA THR A 109 17.68 -4.05 30.72
C THR A 109 16.20 -4.22 30.43
N LEU A 110 15.48 -4.92 31.30
CA LEU A 110 14.06 -5.22 31.08
C LEU A 110 13.23 -3.93 30.89
N ALA A 111 13.61 -2.87 31.61
CA ALA A 111 13.02 -1.54 31.44
C ALA A 111 13.41 -0.85 30.12
N SER A 112 14.66 -0.93 29.67
CA SER A 112 15.08 -0.27 28.43
C SER A 112 14.51 -0.95 27.19
N THR A 113 14.46 -2.28 27.18
CA THR A 113 13.90 -3.07 26.08
C THR A 113 12.39 -2.85 25.95
N LEU A 114 11.65 -2.96 27.05
CA LEU A 114 10.20 -2.73 27.04
C LEU A 114 9.86 -1.26 26.75
N GLY A 115 10.61 -0.30 27.31
CA GLY A 115 10.43 1.12 27.03
C GLY A 115 10.64 1.47 25.56
N THR A 116 11.69 0.93 24.94
CA THR A 116 11.99 1.15 23.51
C THR A 116 10.92 0.51 22.60
N CYS A 117 10.48 -0.70 22.92
CA CYS A 117 9.38 -1.35 22.20
C CYS A 117 8.06 -0.57 22.36
N ALA A 118 7.73 -0.12 23.57
CA ALA A 118 6.52 0.63 23.86
C ALA A 118 6.49 1.96 23.11
N LEU A 119 7.62 2.70 23.07
CA LEU A 119 7.75 3.94 22.31
C LEU A 119 7.64 3.70 20.79
N ALA A 120 8.19 2.60 20.28
CA ALA A 120 8.03 2.21 18.87
C ALA A 120 6.57 1.93 18.49
N VAL A 121 5.87 1.13 19.29
CA VAL A 121 4.45 0.83 19.10
C VAL A 121 3.61 2.11 19.25
N ALA A 122 3.87 2.92 20.28
CA ALA A 122 3.18 4.19 20.50
C ALA A 122 3.35 5.15 19.32
N GLY A 123 4.54 5.21 18.71
CA GLY A 123 4.79 6.00 17.51
C GLY A 123 3.90 5.58 16.33
N GLY A 124 3.78 4.27 16.09
CA GLY A 124 2.88 3.73 15.07
C GLY A 124 1.40 3.97 15.37
N LEU A 125 0.97 3.81 16.63
CA LEU A 125 -0.41 4.06 17.08
C LEU A 125 -0.81 5.54 17.01
N LEU A 126 0.09 6.44 17.38
CA LEU A 126 -0.14 7.88 17.30
C LEU A 126 -0.32 8.30 15.84
N GLN A 127 0.49 7.73 14.94
CA GLN A 127 0.30 7.91 13.51
C GLN A 127 -1.06 7.38 13.04
N ALA A 128 -1.46 6.19 13.46
CA ALA A 128 -2.78 5.61 13.17
C ALA A 128 -3.94 6.53 13.61
N THR A 129 -3.80 7.16 14.77
CA THR A 129 -4.79 8.07 15.35
C THR A 129 -4.94 9.33 14.49
N VAL A 130 -3.83 9.91 14.04
CA VAL A 130 -3.88 11.09 13.15
C VAL A 130 -4.51 10.78 11.81
N ILE A 131 -4.25 9.60 11.25
CA ILE A 131 -4.88 9.15 10.00
C ILE A 131 -6.38 8.88 10.21
N ALA A 132 -6.76 8.35 11.37
CA ALA A 132 -8.16 8.12 11.71
C ALA A 132 -8.94 9.43 11.89
N LEU A 133 -8.31 10.45 12.49
CA LEU A 133 -8.90 11.78 12.69
C LEU A 133 -8.92 12.64 11.41
N TRP A 134 -7.87 12.56 10.59
CA TRP A 134 -7.77 13.24 9.29
C TRP A 134 -7.59 12.23 8.15
N PRO A 135 -8.66 11.54 7.74
CA PRO A 135 -8.60 10.66 6.60
C PRO A 135 -8.33 11.48 5.32
N PRO A 136 -7.44 11.03 4.42
CA PRO A 136 -7.07 11.78 3.23
C PRO A 136 -8.29 12.05 2.35
N GLN A 137 -8.54 13.33 2.06
CA GLN A 137 -9.69 13.80 1.27
C GLN A 137 -9.72 13.23 -0.15
N ARG A 138 -8.56 12.84 -0.69
CA ARG A 138 -8.37 12.30 -2.06
C ARG A 138 -9.25 11.11 -2.40
N TRP A 139 -9.45 10.18 -1.45
CA TRP A 139 -10.32 9.03 -1.70
C TRP A 139 -11.79 9.42 -1.72
N ARG A 140 -12.19 10.45 -0.96
CA ARG A 140 -13.58 10.91 -0.94
C ARG A 140 -13.97 11.51 -2.30
N THR A 141 -13.09 12.30 -2.91
CA THR A 141 -13.31 12.86 -4.25
C THR A 141 -13.31 11.80 -5.33
N GLN A 142 -12.34 10.88 -5.35
CA GLN A 142 -12.31 9.76 -6.31
C GLN A 142 -13.52 8.83 -6.19
N ARG A 143 -13.91 8.50 -4.96
CA ARG A 143 -15.08 7.67 -4.68
C ARG A 143 -16.38 8.38 -5.08
N ALA A 144 -16.50 9.68 -4.79
CA ALA A 144 -17.65 10.47 -5.21
C ALA A 144 -17.77 10.50 -6.74
N ALA A 145 -16.67 10.76 -7.45
CA ALA A 145 -16.66 10.74 -8.91
C ALA A 145 -17.05 9.36 -9.48
N LEU A 146 -16.55 8.26 -8.90
CA LEU A 146 -16.90 6.91 -9.34
C LEU A 146 -18.38 6.58 -9.09
N ILE A 147 -18.93 7.00 -7.94
CA ILE A 147 -20.36 6.84 -7.63
C ILE A 147 -21.20 7.63 -8.64
N THR A 148 -20.81 8.87 -8.95
CA THR A 148 -21.50 9.71 -9.94
C THR A 148 -21.47 9.05 -11.31
N ALA A 149 -20.32 8.58 -11.78
CA ALA A 149 -20.19 7.88 -13.07
C ALA A 149 -21.05 6.61 -13.16
N TYR A 150 -21.09 5.77 -12.12
CA TYR A 150 -21.96 4.59 -12.13
C TYR A 150 -23.46 4.95 -12.05
N ARG A 151 -23.83 6.03 -11.36
CA ARG A 151 -25.22 6.51 -11.34
C ARG A 151 -25.67 7.06 -12.69
N THR A 152 -24.81 7.77 -13.40
CA THR A 152 -25.14 8.29 -14.73
C THR A 152 -25.23 7.17 -15.75
N LEU A 153 -24.32 6.20 -15.73
CA LEU A 153 -24.42 4.99 -16.54
C LEU A 153 -25.68 4.16 -16.23
N ALA A 154 -26.09 4.07 -14.97
CA ALA A 154 -27.34 3.43 -14.59
C ALA A 154 -28.55 4.18 -15.16
N ALA A 155 -28.56 5.51 -15.10
CA ALA A 155 -29.62 6.33 -15.69
C ALA A 155 -29.68 6.17 -17.22
N ASP A 156 -28.54 6.10 -17.88
CA ASP A 156 -28.43 5.93 -19.33
C ASP A 156 -28.89 4.54 -19.78
N ALA A 157 -28.50 3.47 -19.07
CA ALA A 157 -29.04 2.13 -19.28
C ALA A 157 -30.56 2.07 -19.08
N ARG A 158 -31.09 2.82 -18.09
CA ARG A 158 -32.54 2.89 -17.83
C ARG A 158 -33.28 3.64 -18.95
N LYS A 159 -32.74 4.76 -19.46
CA LYS A 159 -33.28 5.45 -20.65
C LYS A 159 -33.33 4.52 -21.85
N LEU A 160 -32.25 3.76 -22.09
CA LEU A 160 -32.16 2.76 -23.15
C LEU A 160 -33.21 1.64 -22.98
N SER A 161 -33.48 1.20 -21.75
CA SER A 161 -34.50 0.17 -21.47
C SER A 161 -35.93 0.63 -21.77
N ALA A 162 -36.23 1.93 -21.59
CA ALA A 162 -37.56 2.50 -21.76
C ALA A 162 -38.02 2.64 -23.23
N GLY A 163 -37.17 2.26 -24.20
CA GLY A 163 -37.58 2.13 -25.61
C GLY A 163 -37.73 3.46 -26.35
N ALA A 164 -37.19 4.56 -25.83
CA ALA A 164 -37.09 5.79 -26.61
C ALA A 164 -36.15 5.52 -27.80
N VAL A 165 -36.67 5.53 -29.02
CA VAL A 165 -35.88 5.60 -30.26
C VAL A 165 -35.23 6.97 -30.27
N VAL A 166 -34.15 7.12 -29.50
CA VAL A 166 -33.35 8.33 -29.51
C VAL A 166 -32.35 8.12 -30.64
N THR A 167 -32.67 8.65 -31.82
CA THR A 167 -31.76 8.69 -32.98
C THR A 167 -30.46 9.46 -32.69
N ASP A 168 -30.37 10.10 -31.52
CA ASP A 168 -29.21 10.85 -31.03
C ASP A 168 -28.87 10.48 -29.56
N PHE A 169 -28.88 9.18 -29.23
CA PHE A 169 -28.46 8.75 -27.89
C PHE A 169 -26.96 8.98 -27.71
N VAL A 170 -26.62 9.92 -26.84
CA VAL A 170 -25.25 10.20 -26.41
C VAL A 170 -25.15 9.90 -24.93
N VAL A 171 -24.21 9.04 -24.56
CA VAL A 171 -23.86 8.78 -23.15
C VAL A 171 -23.33 10.06 -22.54
N ASP A 172 -23.77 10.39 -21.33
CA ASP A 172 -23.29 11.58 -20.64
C ASP A 172 -21.80 11.43 -20.28
N ALA A 173 -20.95 12.16 -21.01
CA ALA A 173 -19.51 12.10 -20.88
C ALA A 173 -18.98 12.95 -19.72
N GLU A 174 -19.73 13.92 -19.23
CA GLU A 174 -19.27 14.86 -18.19
C GLU A 174 -18.85 14.15 -16.89
N PRO A 175 -19.64 13.19 -16.34
CA PRO A 175 -19.24 12.39 -15.17
C PRO A 175 -18.01 11.51 -15.41
N LEU A 176 -17.80 11.04 -16.65
CA LEU A 176 -16.65 10.19 -17.01
C LEU A 176 -15.37 11.02 -17.14
N ILE A 177 -15.47 12.24 -17.69
CA ILE A 177 -14.38 13.22 -17.72
C ILE A 177 -14.01 13.63 -16.30
N ALA A 178 -14.99 13.97 -15.46
CA ALA A 178 -14.76 14.30 -14.06
C ALA A 178 -14.13 13.12 -13.28
N LEU A 179 -14.51 11.89 -13.60
CA LEU A 179 -13.87 10.69 -13.07
C LEU A 179 -12.41 10.58 -13.54
N HIS A 180 -12.16 10.76 -14.83
CA HIS A 180 -10.80 10.75 -15.37
C HIS A 180 -9.95 11.82 -14.69
N GLU A 181 -10.45 13.04 -14.56
CA GLU A 181 -9.79 14.13 -13.84
C GLU A 181 -9.56 13.80 -12.37
N ALA A 182 -10.52 13.24 -11.64
CA ALA A 182 -10.34 12.85 -10.25
C ALA A 182 -9.22 11.81 -10.05
N PHE A 183 -8.93 11.00 -11.07
CA PHE A 183 -7.85 10.00 -11.06
C PHE A 183 -6.54 10.50 -11.71
N THR A 184 -6.57 11.53 -12.55
CA THR A 184 -5.41 12.06 -13.30
C THR A 184 -4.88 13.40 -12.78
N MET A 185 -5.75 14.29 -12.30
CA MET A 185 -5.41 15.58 -11.67
C MET A 185 -4.90 15.32 -10.25
N VAL A 186 -3.67 14.82 -10.17
CA VAL A 186 -2.88 14.84 -8.94
C VAL A 186 -1.67 15.73 -9.18
N ASP A 187 -1.75 16.96 -8.67
CA ASP A 187 -0.62 17.87 -8.49
C ASP A 187 0.31 18.00 -9.72
N GLY A 188 -0.22 18.44 -10.86
CA GLY A 188 0.47 19.18 -11.95
C GLY A 188 1.86 18.76 -12.46
N ARG A 189 2.48 17.65 -12.03
CA ARG A 189 3.93 17.44 -12.22
C ARG A 189 4.38 16.03 -12.56
N HIS A 190 3.52 15.01 -12.61
CA HIS A 190 3.90 13.69 -13.16
C HIS A 190 2.75 12.96 -13.90
N PRO A 191 2.75 12.90 -15.25
CA PRO A 191 1.67 12.29 -16.05
C PRO A 191 1.61 10.75 -16.05
N ARG A 192 2.39 10.04 -15.23
CA ARG A 192 2.52 8.57 -15.34
C ARG A 192 2.41 7.90 -13.98
N ARG A 193 1.18 7.52 -13.62
CA ARG A 193 0.90 6.63 -12.49
C ARG A 193 0.72 5.18 -12.96
N PRO A 194 0.90 4.17 -12.06
CA PRO A 194 0.92 2.75 -12.41
C PRO A 194 -0.32 2.31 -13.19
N ALA A 195 -0.14 1.34 -14.10
CA ALA A 195 -1.24 0.77 -14.89
C ALA A 195 -2.43 0.27 -14.05
N GLU A 196 -2.20 0.03 -12.76
CA GLU A 196 -3.18 -0.43 -11.77
C GLU A 196 -4.38 0.51 -11.61
N TYR A 197 -4.18 1.83 -11.64
CA TYR A 197 -5.28 2.81 -11.50
C TYR A 197 -6.12 2.99 -12.77
N ARG A 198 -5.60 2.56 -13.93
CA ARG A 198 -6.35 2.64 -15.19
C ARG A 198 -7.61 1.81 -15.17
N SER A 199 -7.57 0.67 -14.48
CA SER A 199 -8.72 -0.22 -14.34
C SER A 199 -9.95 0.47 -13.74
N TRP A 200 -9.74 1.44 -12.84
CA TRP A 200 -10.81 2.11 -12.08
C TRP A 200 -11.66 3.08 -12.91
N TYR A 201 -11.04 3.86 -13.81
CA TYR A 201 -11.78 4.77 -14.68
C TYR A 201 -12.07 4.17 -16.05
N ALA A 202 -11.21 3.27 -16.56
CA ALA A 202 -11.43 2.65 -17.86
C ALA A 202 -12.63 1.69 -17.88
N LEU A 203 -13.06 1.15 -16.73
CA LEU A 203 -14.21 0.26 -16.69
C LEU A 203 -15.53 1.01 -16.96
N PRO A 204 -15.85 2.11 -16.27
CA PRO A 204 -16.96 2.98 -16.65
C PRO A 204 -16.94 3.39 -18.14
N ASP A 205 -15.77 3.75 -18.69
CA ASP A 205 -15.64 4.08 -20.12
C ASP A 205 -15.97 2.88 -21.03
N ARG A 206 -15.52 1.67 -20.66
CA ARG A 206 -15.85 0.44 -21.40
C ARG A 206 -17.34 0.11 -21.35
N ILE A 207 -17.99 0.35 -20.21
CA ILE A 207 -19.44 0.16 -20.04
C ILE A 207 -20.20 1.20 -20.87
N ALA A 208 -19.79 2.48 -20.82
CA ALA A 208 -20.32 3.56 -21.65
C ALA A 208 -20.29 3.18 -23.14
N ALA A 209 -19.13 2.74 -23.63
CA ALA A 209 -18.97 2.31 -25.01
C ALA A 209 -19.91 1.15 -25.38
N THR A 210 -20.08 0.16 -24.50
CA THR A 210 -21.04 -0.93 -24.76
C THR A 210 -22.50 -0.50 -24.74
N LEU A 211 -22.87 0.48 -23.90
CA LEU A 211 -24.23 1.04 -23.91
C LEU A 211 -24.51 1.80 -25.21
N THR A 212 -23.52 2.53 -25.73
CA THR A 212 -23.59 3.18 -27.05
C THR A 212 -23.70 2.16 -28.18
N ASP A 213 -22.93 1.06 -28.11
CA ASP A 213 -22.99 -0.04 -29.09
C ASP A 213 -24.39 -0.68 -29.11
N LEU A 214 -24.95 -0.91 -27.92
CA LEU A 214 -26.31 -1.43 -27.77
C LEU A 214 -27.37 -0.42 -28.25
N ALA A 215 -27.14 0.89 -28.09
CA ALA A 215 -28.02 1.97 -28.57
C ALA A 215 -28.36 1.86 -30.06
N GLY A 216 -27.40 1.44 -30.89
CA GLY A 216 -27.60 1.23 -32.32
C GLY A 216 -28.39 -0.02 -32.70
N ILE A 217 -28.66 -0.92 -31.76
CA ILE A 217 -29.38 -2.18 -32.02
C ILE A 217 -30.89 -1.97 -31.87
N PRO A 218 -31.72 -2.45 -32.83
CA PRO A 218 -33.17 -2.46 -32.72
C PRO A 218 -33.64 -3.10 -31.40
N ARG A 219 -34.59 -2.44 -30.73
CA ARG A 219 -35.01 -2.85 -29.39
C ARG A 219 -35.88 -4.11 -29.43
N SER A 220 -35.34 -5.21 -28.90
CA SER A 220 -36.13 -6.40 -28.55
C SER A 220 -36.66 -6.30 -27.12
N GLY A 221 -37.77 -7.01 -26.82
CA GLY A 221 -38.30 -7.09 -25.46
C GLY A 221 -37.36 -7.81 -24.47
N ALA A 222 -36.43 -8.62 -24.98
CA ALA A 222 -35.38 -9.25 -24.16
C ALA A 222 -34.26 -8.24 -23.85
N LEU A 223 -33.82 -7.47 -24.85
CA LEU A 223 -32.81 -6.43 -24.69
C LEU A 223 -33.25 -5.33 -23.72
N SER A 224 -34.52 -4.90 -23.77
CA SER A 224 -35.03 -3.91 -22.82
C SER A 224 -34.99 -4.39 -21.37
N ARG A 225 -35.33 -5.66 -21.11
CA ARG A 225 -35.21 -6.26 -19.77
C ARG A 225 -33.75 -6.36 -19.31
N VAL A 226 -32.84 -6.79 -20.18
CA VAL A 226 -31.40 -6.86 -19.87
C VAL A 226 -30.86 -5.47 -19.49
N LEU A 227 -31.23 -4.43 -20.24
CA LEU A 227 -30.80 -3.06 -19.95
C LEU A 227 -31.40 -2.51 -18.65
N ALA A 228 -32.63 -2.90 -18.31
CA ALA A 228 -33.23 -2.54 -17.03
C ALA A 228 -32.49 -3.18 -15.85
N GLU A 229 -32.18 -4.49 -15.93
CA GLU A 229 -31.40 -5.18 -14.89
C GLU A 229 -29.94 -4.70 -14.82
N ALA A 230 -29.36 -4.30 -15.96
CA ALA A 230 -28.04 -3.66 -16.00
C ALA A 230 -28.06 -2.31 -15.27
N ALA A 231 -29.09 -1.49 -15.49
CA ALA A 231 -29.28 -0.22 -14.79
C ALA A 231 -29.40 -0.43 -13.28
N ASP A 232 -30.16 -1.43 -12.85
CA ASP A 232 -30.33 -1.76 -11.42
C ASP A 232 -29.02 -2.27 -10.81
N THR A 233 -28.24 -3.06 -11.55
CA THR A 233 -26.92 -3.54 -11.12
C THR A 233 -25.93 -2.37 -10.96
N LEU A 234 -25.86 -1.47 -11.93
CA LEU A 234 -25.02 -0.26 -11.87
C LEU A 234 -25.44 0.67 -10.72
N GLY A 235 -26.75 0.84 -10.52
CA GLY A 235 -27.31 1.58 -9.38
C GLY A 235 -26.94 0.96 -8.04
N ALA A 236 -27.02 -0.36 -7.92
CA ALA A 236 -26.61 -1.10 -6.73
C ALA A 236 -25.10 -1.00 -6.48
N ILE A 237 -24.27 -1.02 -7.54
CA ILE A 237 -22.82 -0.79 -7.43
C ILE A 237 -22.53 0.59 -6.83
N ALA A 238 -23.26 1.62 -7.29
CA ALA A 238 -23.13 2.99 -6.81
C ALA A 238 -23.68 3.23 -5.40
N ASP A 239 -24.55 2.35 -4.90
CA ASP A 239 -24.99 2.40 -3.50
C ASP A 239 -23.86 1.95 -2.57
N THR A 240 -23.53 2.83 -1.63
CA THR A 240 -22.45 2.63 -0.66
C THR A 240 -22.91 2.27 0.74
N GLY A 241 -24.23 2.13 0.94
CA GLY A 241 -24.82 1.70 2.19
C GLY A 241 -24.45 0.27 2.60
N ARG A 242 -24.65 -0.05 3.88
CA ARG A 242 -24.44 -1.41 4.43
C ARG A 242 -25.31 -2.47 3.72
N THR A 243 -26.51 -2.08 3.31
CA THR A 243 -27.50 -2.90 2.57
C THR A 243 -27.16 -3.04 1.08
N GLY A 244 -26.37 -2.12 0.52
CA GLY A 244 -26.00 -2.13 -0.89
C GLY A 244 -25.20 -3.38 -1.29
N ARG A 245 -24.54 -4.07 -0.36
CA ARG A 245 -23.78 -5.30 -0.65
C ARG A 245 -24.67 -6.44 -1.10
N VAL A 246 -25.66 -6.76 -0.26
CA VAL A 246 -26.68 -7.77 -0.55
C VAL A 246 -27.47 -7.34 -1.80
N GLY A 247 -27.76 -6.05 -1.94
CA GLY A 247 -28.44 -5.50 -3.12
C GLY A 247 -27.70 -5.79 -4.43
N THR A 248 -26.38 -5.63 -4.47
CA THR A 248 -25.59 -5.90 -5.69
C THR A 248 -25.50 -7.38 -6.02
N ASP A 249 -25.31 -8.24 -5.03
CA ASP A 249 -25.27 -9.69 -5.26
C ASP A 249 -26.63 -10.20 -5.80
N VAL A 250 -27.73 -9.63 -5.32
CA VAL A 250 -29.06 -9.93 -5.86
C VAL A 250 -29.24 -9.37 -7.27
N ALA A 251 -28.80 -8.13 -7.52
CA ALA A 251 -28.95 -7.48 -8.83
C ALA A 251 -28.16 -8.19 -9.94
N ILE A 252 -26.90 -8.58 -9.67
CA ILE A 252 -26.07 -9.28 -10.68
C ILE A 252 -26.66 -10.66 -11.03
N ASN A 253 -27.20 -11.38 -10.05
CA ASN A 253 -27.85 -12.68 -10.29
C ASN A 253 -29.14 -12.53 -11.10
N ARG A 254 -29.92 -11.46 -10.89
CA ARG A 254 -31.10 -11.16 -11.73
C ARG A 254 -30.69 -10.80 -13.15
N PHE A 255 -29.69 -9.93 -13.31
CA PHE A 255 -29.13 -9.61 -14.61
C PHE A 255 -28.70 -10.87 -15.39
N ASP A 256 -27.99 -11.79 -14.74
CA ASP A 256 -27.54 -13.03 -15.37
C ASP A 256 -28.67 -13.96 -15.81
N SER A 257 -29.77 -14.00 -15.05
CA SER A 257 -30.94 -14.79 -15.44
C SER A 257 -31.54 -14.30 -16.75
N VAL A 258 -31.65 -12.97 -16.93
CA VAL A 258 -32.22 -12.35 -18.13
C VAL A 258 -31.22 -12.36 -19.29
N ALA A 259 -29.93 -12.17 -19.03
CA ALA A 259 -28.89 -12.17 -20.05
C ALA A 259 -28.76 -13.51 -20.79
N ARG A 260 -29.06 -14.64 -20.12
CA ARG A 260 -29.06 -15.99 -20.73
C ARG A 260 -30.20 -16.23 -21.70
N GLU A 261 -31.29 -15.46 -21.59
CA GLU A 261 -32.45 -15.57 -22.49
C GLU A 261 -32.20 -14.89 -23.84
N VAL A 262 -31.14 -14.08 -23.96
CA VAL A 262 -30.80 -13.36 -25.19
C VAL A 262 -29.97 -14.25 -26.13
N THR A 263 -30.60 -14.73 -27.20
CA THR A 263 -29.97 -15.59 -28.22
C THR A 263 -29.77 -14.90 -29.58
N GLY A 264 -30.19 -13.64 -29.71
CA GLY A 264 -30.16 -12.87 -30.96
C GLY A 264 -28.79 -12.26 -31.33
N PRO A 265 -28.73 -11.38 -32.34
CA PRO A 265 -27.51 -10.69 -32.77
C PRO A 265 -26.91 -9.79 -31.67
N GLU A 266 -27.72 -9.39 -30.70
CA GLU A 266 -27.32 -8.60 -29.52
C GLU A 266 -26.62 -9.42 -28.42
N SER A 267 -26.61 -10.75 -28.51
CA SER A 267 -26.02 -11.65 -27.51
C SER A 267 -24.54 -11.36 -27.23
N ALA A 268 -23.75 -11.06 -28.26
CA ALA A 268 -22.33 -10.75 -28.11
C ALA A 268 -22.10 -9.45 -27.30
N ALA A 269 -22.92 -8.42 -27.54
CA ALA A 269 -22.83 -7.15 -26.81
C ALA A 269 -23.32 -7.32 -25.36
N VAL A 270 -24.39 -8.09 -25.14
CA VAL A 270 -24.89 -8.44 -23.81
C VAL A 270 -23.87 -9.25 -23.00
N GLN A 271 -23.16 -10.20 -23.61
CA GLN A 271 -22.08 -10.94 -22.94
C GLN A 271 -20.88 -10.05 -22.60
N ARG A 272 -20.52 -9.10 -23.48
CA ARG A 272 -19.50 -8.08 -23.16
C ARG A 272 -19.91 -7.25 -21.94
N LEU A 273 -21.16 -6.77 -21.92
CA LEU A 273 -21.71 -6.02 -20.79
C LEU A 273 -21.73 -6.88 -19.51
N SER A 274 -22.14 -8.15 -19.59
CA SER A 274 -22.11 -9.08 -18.46
C SER A 274 -20.72 -9.21 -17.86
N ARG A 275 -19.70 -9.41 -18.69
CA ARG A 275 -18.30 -9.50 -18.23
C ARG A 275 -17.85 -8.21 -17.54
N GLN A 276 -18.21 -7.05 -18.09
CA GLN A 276 -17.87 -5.76 -17.50
C GLN A 276 -18.60 -5.49 -16.19
N LEU A 277 -19.88 -5.87 -16.08
CA LEU A 277 -20.65 -5.76 -14.83
C LEU A 277 -20.08 -6.69 -13.76
N HIS A 278 -19.70 -7.92 -14.10
CA HIS A 278 -18.99 -8.81 -13.17
C HIS A 278 -17.65 -8.22 -12.72
N GLU A 279 -16.89 -7.63 -13.63
CA GLU A 279 -15.66 -6.91 -13.30
C GLU A 279 -15.94 -5.72 -12.36
N ALA A 280 -17.03 -4.98 -12.61
CA ALA A 280 -17.49 -3.85 -11.78
C ALA A 280 -17.91 -4.28 -10.37
N VAL A 281 -18.68 -5.37 -10.27
CA VAL A 281 -19.14 -5.96 -9.00
C VAL A 281 -17.95 -6.51 -8.22
N ALA A 282 -17.00 -7.17 -8.90
CA ALA A 282 -15.77 -7.64 -8.28
C ALA A 282 -14.94 -6.46 -7.76
N MET A 283 -14.68 -5.44 -8.58
CA MET A 283 -13.87 -4.28 -8.19
C MET A 283 -14.55 -3.34 -7.19
N ARG A 284 -15.88 -3.47 -7.01
CA ARG A 284 -16.76 -2.53 -6.32
C ARG A 284 -16.10 -1.70 -5.21
N LEU A 285 -15.70 -0.48 -5.57
CA LEU A 285 -15.26 0.59 -4.66
C LEU A 285 -14.15 0.17 -3.67
N GLY A 286 -13.25 -0.72 -4.08
CA GLY A 286 -12.02 -1.03 -3.35
C GLY A 286 -11.96 -2.42 -2.71
N ASP A 287 -12.87 -3.33 -3.07
CA ASP A 287 -12.86 -4.70 -2.53
C ASP A 287 -11.95 -5.66 -3.32
N PHE A 288 -11.69 -5.38 -4.60
CA PHE A 288 -10.68 -6.09 -5.41
C PHE A 288 -9.79 -5.08 -6.13
N VAL A 289 -8.52 -5.02 -5.72
CA VAL A 289 -7.44 -4.55 -6.59
C VAL A 289 -6.88 -5.80 -7.26
N PRO A 290 -6.91 -5.93 -8.60
CA PRO A 290 -6.49 -7.15 -9.32
C PRO A 290 -5.05 -7.62 -9.04
N THR A 291 -4.22 -6.82 -8.36
CA THR A 291 -2.80 -7.10 -8.08
C THR A 291 -2.48 -7.47 -6.63
N THR A 292 -3.45 -7.50 -5.71
CA THR A 292 -3.24 -8.02 -4.35
C THR A 292 -3.65 -9.48 -4.26
N PRO A 293 -2.74 -10.42 -3.93
CA PRO A 293 -3.10 -11.81 -3.66
C PRO A 293 -4.26 -11.90 -2.68
N ASP A 294 -5.14 -12.88 -2.89
CA ASP A 294 -6.33 -13.17 -2.07
C ASP A 294 -6.04 -13.30 -0.55
N ALA A 295 -4.77 -13.42 -0.17
CA ALA A 295 -4.24 -13.45 1.20
C ALA A 295 -4.57 -12.21 2.03
N VAL A 296 -4.52 -11.01 1.43
CA VAL A 296 -4.58 -9.73 2.16
C VAL A 296 -6.03 -9.22 2.21
N ARG A 297 -7.00 -10.14 2.15
CA ARG A 297 -8.42 -9.88 2.41
C ARG A 297 -8.64 -9.69 3.91
N PHE A 298 -8.28 -8.53 4.43
CA PHE A 298 -8.59 -8.20 5.82
C PHE A 298 -10.05 -7.74 5.94
N ARG A 299 -10.94 -8.73 6.08
CA ARG A 299 -12.37 -8.55 6.38
C ARG A 299 -12.53 -8.29 7.89
N ARG A 300 -13.35 -7.31 8.26
CA ARG A 300 -13.48 -6.81 9.64
C ARG A 300 -14.09 -7.73 10.71
N PRO A 301 -14.45 -9.01 10.49
CA PRO A 301 -14.65 -9.92 11.61
C PRO A 301 -13.65 -11.09 11.71
N GLU A 302 -12.67 -11.25 10.80
CA GLU A 302 -11.89 -12.50 10.79
C GLU A 302 -10.36 -12.32 10.66
N LEU A 303 -9.75 -11.49 11.50
CA LEU A 303 -8.27 -11.38 11.57
C LEU A 303 -7.58 -12.76 11.73
N ARG A 304 -8.23 -13.71 12.41
CA ARG A 304 -7.72 -15.07 12.59
C ARG A 304 -7.77 -15.92 11.32
N THR A 305 -8.81 -15.80 10.50
CA THR A 305 -8.87 -16.57 9.24
C THR A 305 -7.97 -15.94 8.19
N SER A 306 -7.86 -14.60 8.15
CA SER A 306 -6.89 -13.90 7.29
C SER A 306 -5.43 -14.22 7.66
N ALA A 307 -5.10 -14.32 8.95
CA ALA A 307 -3.76 -14.73 9.37
C ALA A 307 -3.47 -16.19 8.98
N ARG A 308 -4.44 -17.09 9.12
CA ARG A 308 -4.30 -18.49 8.69
C ARG A 308 -4.14 -18.62 7.18
N SER A 309 -4.92 -17.89 6.38
CA SER A 309 -4.80 -17.90 4.93
C SER A 309 -3.48 -17.28 4.45
N ALA A 310 -3.01 -16.22 5.10
CA ALA A 310 -1.69 -15.63 4.82
C ALA A 310 -0.56 -16.64 5.10
N VAL A 311 -0.62 -17.35 6.22
CA VAL A 311 0.34 -18.42 6.55
C VAL A 311 0.26 -19.56 5.54
N GLU A 312 -0.94 -19.96 5.12
CA GLU A 312 -1.12 -21.03 4.14
C GLU A 312 -0.57 -20.64 2.76
N LEU A 313 -0.74 -19.38 2.35
CA LEU A 313 -0.13 -18.86 1.13
C LEU A 313 1.40 -18.76 1.24
N MET A 314 1.94 -18.29 2.36
CA MET A 314 3.38 -18.33 2.58
C MET A 314 3.92 -19.77 2.52
N ARG A 315 3.18 -20.75 3.06
CA ARG A 315 3.49 -22.18 2.99
C ARG A 315 3.40 -22.73 1.55
N SER A 316 2.45 -22.29 0.74
CA SER A 316 2.38 -22.71 -0.67
C SER A 316 3.58 -22.20 -1.48
N HIS A 317 4.16 -21.06 -1.07
CA HIS A 317 5.40 -20.52 -1.64
C HIS A 317 6.68 -21.19 -1.09
N LEU A 318 6.60 -22.10 -0.11
CA LEU A 318 7.72 -22.88 0.44
C LEU A 318 8.16 -24.04 -0.47
N ALA A 319 8.05 -23.87 -1.79
CA ALA A 319 8.60 -24.81 -2.76
C ALA A 319 9.97 -24.32 -3.24
N TRP A 320 10.94 -25.24 -3.40
CA TRP A 320 12.30 -24.94 -3.91
C TRP A 320 12.33 -24.29 -5.31
N HIS A 321 11.23 -24.41 -6.05
CA HIS A 321 11.04 -23.77 -7.36
C HIS A 321 10.52 -22.32 -7.26
N SER A 322 10.09 -21.87 -6.07
CA SER A 322 9.52 -20.54 -5.89
C SER A 322 10.60 -19.45 -5.90
N PRO A 323 10.46 -18.39 -6.70
CA PRO A 323 11.39 -17.26 -6.69
C PRO A 323 11.42 -16.53 -5.35
N VAL A 324 10.29 -16.52 -4.61
CA VAL A 324 10.17 -15.83 -3.31
C VAL A 324 11.01 -16.54 -2.25
N LEU A 325 11.00 -17.88 -2.20
CA LEU A 325 11.80 -18.66 -1.26
C LEU A 325 13.30 -18.46 -1.49
N ARG A 326 13.76 -18.57 -2.75
CA ARG A 326 15.17 -18.35 -3.10
C ARG A 326 15.64 -16.96 -2.71
N HIS A 327 14.78 -15.96 -2.92
CA HIS A 327 15.05 -14.60 -2.52
C HIS A 327 15.17 -14.45 -1.00
N ALA A 328 14.21 -15.00 -0.24
CA ALA A 328 14.23 -14.91 1.22
C ALA A 328 15.44 -15.61 1.84
N VAL A 329 15.83 -16.78 1.32
CA VAL A 329 17.06 -17.48 1.75
C VAL A 329 18.28 -16.60 1.46
N ARG A 330 18.39 -16.07 0.23
CA ARG A 330 19.51 -15.20 -0.16
C ARG A 330 19.60 -13.95 0.71
N LEU A 331 18.47 -13.31 1.02
CA LEU A 331 18.45 -12.12 1.87
C LEU A 331 18.82 -12.46 3.31
N GLY A 332 18.21 -13.49 3.90
CA GLY A 332 18.48 -13.91 5.27
C GLY A 332 19.95 -14.26 5.48
N VAL A 333 20.54 -15.01 4.55
CA VAL A 333 21.97 -15.38 4.57
C VAL A 333 22.85 -14.14 4.40
N ALA A 334 22.59 -13.29 3.41
CA ALA A 334 23.40 -12.10 3.17
C ALA A 334 23.37 -11.12 4.36
N VAL A 335 22.20 -10.90 4.96
CA VAL A 335 22.08 -10.03 6.14
C VAL A 335 22.78 -10.65 7.35
N ALA A 336 22.66 -11.96 7.57
CA ALA A 336 23.41 -12.64 8.64
C ALA A 336 24.93 -12.45 8.48
N PHE A 337 25.45 -12.59 7.26
CA PHE A 337 26.86 -12.29 6.97
C PHE A 337 27.21 -10.81 7.21
N GLY A 338 26.36 -9.87 6.77
CA GLY A 338 26.56 -8.44 7.01
C GLY A 338 26.61 -8.09 8.49
N CYS A 339 25.69 -8.63 9.28
CA CYS A 339 25.66 -8.46 10.73
C CYS A 339 26.85 -9.15 11.41
N ALA A 340 27.32 -10.30 10.91
CA ALA A 340 28.52 -10.94 11.43
C ALA A 340 29.75 -10.06 11.21
N ILE A 341 29.92 -9.51 10.00
CA ILE A 341 31.01 -8.58 9.70
C ILE A 341 30.91 -7.35 10.61
N GLU A 342 29.73 -6.74 10.74
CA GLU A 342 29.51 -5.60 11.64
C GLU A 342 29.95 -5.90 13.08
N ARG A 343 29.58 -7.06 13.62
CA ARG A 343 29.82 -7.40 15.03
C ARG A 343 31.25 -7.84 15.33
N TYR A 344 31.97 -8.41 14.35
CA TYR A 344 33.32 -8.92 14.57
C TYR A 344 34.42 -8.01 14.01
N ALA A 345 34.14 -7.15 13.03
CA ALA A 345 35.15 -6.29 12.42
C ALA A 345 35.57 -5.09 13.28
N HIS A 346 34.91 -4.82 14.41
CA HIS A 346 35.22 -3.73 15.38
C HIS A 346 35.35 -2.31 14.76
N ALA A 347 34.93 -2.12 13.50
CA ALA A 347 34.84 -0.81 12.88
C ALA A 347 33.59 -0.08 13.41
N GLY A 348 33.79 1.07 14.05
CA GLY A 348 32.70 1.88 14.62
C GLY A 348 31.59 2.15 13.60
N GLN A 349 30.33 2.07 14.06
CA GLN A 349 29.11 2.36 13.28
C GLN A 349 28.86 1.49 12.02
N SER A 350 29.29 0.22 12.00
CA SER A 350 29.15 -0.67 10.82
C SER A 350 27.73 -1.14 10.45
N HIS A 351 26.66 -0.57 11.06
CA HIS A 351 25.26 -0.90 10.75
C HIS A 351 24.85 -0.63 9.29
N TRP A 352 25.65 0.16 8.56
CA TRP A 352 25.46 0.43 7.13
C TRP A 352 25.62 -0.83 6.26
N ILE A 353 26.42 -1.83 6.68
CA ILE A 353 26.65 -3.05 5.89
C ILE A 353 25.33 -3.83 5.73
N PRO A 354 24.67 -4.31 6.80
CA PRO A 354 23.41 -5.03 6.64
C PRO A 354 22.27 -4.14 6.09
N LEU A 355 22.29 -2.83 6.34
CA LEU A 355 21.34 -1.89 5.75
C LEU A 355 21.49 -1.78 4.22
N THR A 356 22.73 -1.71 3.71
CA THR A 356 22.97 -1.69 2.26
C THR A 356 22.60 -3.01 1.60
N ILE A 357 22.81 -4.14 2.27
CA ILE A 357 22.36 -5.47 1.81
C ILE A 357 20.83 -5.48 1.64
N LEU A 358 20.08 -5.04 2.66
CA LEU A 358 18.62 -4.91 2.58
C LEU A 358 18.17 -3.99 1.44
N MET A 359 18.92 -2.92 1.19
CA MET A 359 18.60 -1.95 0.15
C MET A 359 18.87 -2.49 -1.28
N VAL A 360 19.98 -3.20 -1.48
CA VAL A 360 20.41 -3.70 -2.79
C VAL A 360 19.64 -4.96 -3.20
N LEU A 361 19.41 -5.88 -2.27
CA LEU A 361 18.70 -7.14 -2.54
C LEU A 361 17.18 -6.97 -2.56
N ARG A 362 16.64 -5.97 -3.27
CA ARG A 362 15.18 -5.83 -3.45
C ARG A 362 14.68 -6.77 -4.56
N PRO A 363 13.60 -7.56 -4.37
CA PRO A 363 13.11 -8.56 -5.33
C PRO A 363 12.35 -7.95 -6.54
N GLU A 364 12.73 -6.76 -6.99
CA GLU A 364 12.05 -6.11 -8.12
C GLU A 364 12.44 -6.78 -9.45
N THR A 365 11.45 -7.38 -10.11
CA THR A 365 11.53 -7.77 -11.53
C THR A 365 11.78 -6.52 -12.39
N ALA A 366 13.02 -6.42 -12.89
CA ALA A 366 13.43 -5.74 -14.11
C ALA A 366 12.76 -4.39 -14.43
N HIS A 367 13.18 -3.31 -13.76
CA HIS A 367 13.35 -1.96 -14.33
C HIS A 367 14.32 -1.16 -13.43
N THR A 368 15.50 -1.75 -13.15
CA THR A 368 16.21 -1.52 -11.88
C THR A 368 17.41 -0.57 -11.96
N TYR A 369 18.05 -0.37 -13.12
CA TYR A 369 19.34 0.34 -13.17
C TYR A 369 19.24 1.85 -12.81
N THR A 370 18.31 2.59 -13.40
CA THR A 370 18.17 4.04 -13.17
C THR A 370 17.69 4.37 -11.75
N ARG A 371 16.83 3.52 -11.17
CA ARG A 371 16.33 3.69 -9.80
C ARG A 371 17.36 3.32 -8.74
N CYS A 372 18.21 2.34 -9.00
CA CYS A 372 19.28 1.97 -8.08
C CYS A 372 20.38 3.03 -8.03
N VAL A 373 20.78 3.57 -9.18
CA VAL A 373 21.70 4.72 -9.27
C VAL A 373 21.12 5.94 -8.57
N GLY A 374 19.85 6.27 -8.82
CA GLY A 374 19.17 7.37 -8.13
C GLY A 374 19.16 7.22 -6.61
N ARG A 375 19.04 5.99 -6.09
CA ARG A 375 19.04 5.72 -4.65
C ARG A 375 20.42 5.85 -4.02
N VAL A 376 21.46 5.36 -4.72
CA VAL A 376 22.86 5.53 -4.30
C VAL A 376 23.23 7.02 -4.31
N ALA A 377 22.88 7.75 -5.39
CA ALA A 377 23.10 9.18 -5.48
C ALA A 377 22.33 9.96 -4.40
N GLY A 378 21.09 9.58 -4.12
CA GLY A 378 20.28 10.17 -3.04
C GLY A 378 20.90 9.96 -1.66
N ASN A 379 21.34 8.74 -1.34
CA ASN A 379 21.97 8.45 -0.05
C ASN A 379 23.32 9.17 0.11
N VAL A 380 24.14 9.22 -0.94
CA VAL A 380 25.42 9.96 -0.94
C VAL A 380 25.17 11.45 -0.75
N ALA A 381 24.19 12.01 -1.46
CA ALA A 381 23.82 13.42 -1.31
C ALA A 381 23.30 13.73 0.10
N GLY A 382 22.42 12.88 0.65
CA GLY A 382 21.91 13.02 2.01
C GLY A 382 23.02 12.94 3.07
N MET A 383 23.94 11.99 2.91
CA MET A 383 25.11 11.83 3.78
C MET A 383 26.01 13.07 3.75
N ILE A 384 26.33 13.57 2.55
CA ILE A 384 27.17 14.78 2.39
C ILE A 384 26.49 15.97 3.06
N VAL A 385 25.18 16.17 2.83
CA VAL A 385 24.44 17.28 3.44
C VAL A 385 24.44 17.18 4.97
N ALA A 386 24.10 16.01 5.53
CA ALA A 386 24.08 15.79 6.98
C ALA A 386 25.47 15.99 7.60
N PHE A 387 26.51 15.43 6.97
CA PHE A 387 27.89 15.57 7.41
C PHE A 387 28.37 17.03 7.37
N THR A 388 28.03 17.76 6.31
CA THR A 388 28.39 19.19 6.17
C THR A 388 27.69 20.04 7.23
N VAL A 389 26.42 19.77 7.49
CA VAL A 389 25.63 20.47 8.52
C VAL A 389 26.19 20.20 9.92
N LEU A 390 26.50 18.94 10.25
CA LEU A 390 27.07 18.57 11.54
C LEU A 390 28.45 19.19 11.78
N LEU A 391 29.31 19.22 10.76
CA LEU A 391 30.65 19.80 10.88
C LEU A 391 30.65 21.33 10.98
N VAL A 392 29.72 22.02 10.32
CA VAL A 392 29.72 23.49 10.26
C VAL A 392 28.99 24.12 11.44
N LEU A 393 27.93 23.49 11.94
CA LEU A 393 27.05 24.08 12.96
C LEU A 393 27.32 23.61 14.38
N ASP A 394 28.10 22.54 14.58
CA ASP A 394 28.32 21.83 15.86
C ASP A 394 27.07 21.84 16.78
N PRO A 395 25.89 21.45 16.26
CA PRO A 395 24.64 21.74 16.92
C PRO A 395 24.43 20.80 18.12
N GLY A 396 24.07 21.35 19.28
CA GLY A 396 23.65 20.56 20.44
C GLY A 396 22.48 19.61 20.10
N VAL A 397 22.32 18.54 20.88
CA VAL A 397 21.38 17.42 20.65
C VAL A 397 19.94 17.86 20.31
N ALA A 398 19.48 19.00 20.83
CA ALA A 398 18.15 19.55 20.53
C ALA A 398 18.01 20.10 19.10
N ILE A 399 19.06 20.73 18.55
CA ILE A 399 19.05 21.34 17.22
C ILE A 399 19.21 20.25 16.14
N SER A 400 20.02 19.22 16.39
CA SER A 400 20.13 18.06 15.50
C SER A 400 18.83 17.25 15.44
N ALA A 401 18.13 17.08 16.56
CA ALA A 401 16.79 16.49 16.58
C ALA A 401 15.77 17.32 15.77
N GLY A 402 15.83 18.66 15.87
CA GLY A 402 15.00 19.56 15.08
C GLY A 402 15.25 19.44 13.57
N LEU A 403 16.52 19.34 13.17
CA LEU A 403 16.93 19.15 11.77
C LEU A 403 16.51 17.78 11.23
N ALA A 404 16.62 16.71 12.03
CA ALA A 404 16.15 15.38 11.63
C ALA A 404 14.62 15.36 11.41
N VAL A 405 13.85 16.03 12.29
CA VAL A 405 12.39 16.16 12.13
C VAL A 405 12.05 17.00 10.89
N LEU A 406 12.81 18.06 10.61
CA LEU A 406 12.66 18.87 9.41
C LEU A 406 12.98 18.06 8.15
N ALA A 407 14.07 17.28 8.16
CA ALA A 407 14.46 16.41 7.05
C ALA A 407 13.40 15.34 6.78
N ILE A 408 12.81 14.73 7.82
CA ILE A 408 11.69 13.80 7.67
C ILE A 408 10.43 14.52 7.14
N GLY A 409 10.17 15.74 7.59
CA GLY A 409 9.09 16.59 7.08
C GLY A 409 9.27 16.89 5.59
N ILE A 410 10.48 17.25 5.18
CA ILE A 410 10.86 17.46 3.78
C ILE A 410 10.74 16.14 3.00
N ALA A 411 11.17 15.00 3.56
CA ALA A 411 10.99 13.68 2.92
C ALA A 411 9.52 13.39 2.64
N PHE A 412 8.64 13.74 3.57
CA PHE A 412 7.18 13.59 3.42
C PHE A 412 6.60 14.53 2.36
N VAL A 413 7.01 15.79 2.34
CA VAL A 413 6.55 16.77 1.33
C VAL A 413 7.07 16.40 -0.07
N VAL A 414 8.33 15.96 -0.15
CA VAL A 414 9.01 15.62 -1.41
C VAL A 414 8.69 14.20 -1.88
N SER A 415 7.96 13.41 -1.07
CA SER A 415 7.44 12.09 -1.50
C SER A 415 6.51 12.15 -2.72
N GLY A 416 5.96 13.33 -3.04
CA GLY A 416 5.25 13.60 -4.29
C GLY A 416 6.14 13.89 -5.52
N PHE A 417 7.42 14.26 -5.32
CA PHE A 417 8.32 14.76 -6.37
C PHE A 417 9.36 13.73 -6.85
N GLY A 418 9.60 12.65 -6.10
CA GLY A 418 10.46 11.57 -6.55
C GLY A 418 11.10 10.74 -5.45
N TYR A 419 11.24 9.43 -5.70
CA TYR A 419 11.79 8.43 -4.78
C TYR A 419 13.22 8.74 -4.30
N VAL A 420 14.02 9.44 -5.12
CA VAL A 420 15.42 9.81 -4.81
C VAL A 420 15.51 10.83 -3.68
N ALA A 421 14.63 11.83 -3.68
CA ALA A 421 14.63 12.86 -2.66
C ALA A 421 14.10 12.37 -1.30
N VAL A 422 13.17 11.41 -1.32
CA VAL A 422 12.75 10.70 -0.11
C VAL A 422 13.91 9.90 0.48
N SER A 423 14.64 9.16 -0.36
CA SER A 423 15.81 8.39 0.08
C SER A 423 16.86 9.32 0.69
N ALA A 424 17.19 10.43 0.00
CA ALA A 424 18.17 11.40 0.49
C ALA A 424 17.77 12.01 1.85
N ALA A 425 16.51 12.41 2.00
CA ALA A 425 16.02 13.04 3.21
C ALA A 425 15.89 12.06 4.40
N VAL A 426 15.53 10.79 4.14
CA VAL A 426 15.56 9.74 5.18
C VAL A 426 16.98 9.44 5.61
N THR A 427 17.93 9.38 4.66
CA THR A 427 19.35 9.13 4.98
C THR A 427 19.98 10.30 5.71
N ALA A 428 19.57 11.53 5.43
CA ALA A 428 20.05 12.72 6.14
C ALA A 428 19.47 12.85 7.57
N ALA A 429 18.37 12.14 7.87
CA ALA A 429 17.73 12.14 9.19
C ALA A 429 18.17 10.99 10.09
N ALA A 430 18.66 9.90 9.50
CA ALA A 430 19.26 8.77 10.20
C ALA A 430 20.70 9.09 10.57
#